data_AF-A0A7S0B2P7-F1
#
_entry.id   AF-A0A7S0B2P7-F1
#
_cell.length_a   1.000
_cell.length_b   1.000
_cell.length_c   1.000
_cell.angle_alpha   90.00
_cell.angle_beta   90.00
_cell.angle_gamma   90.00
#
_symmetry.space_group_name_H-M   'P 1'
#
loop_
_entity.id
_entity.type
_entity.pdbx_description
1 polymer ?
#
loop_
_entity_poly.entity_id
_entity_poly.type
_entity_poly.pdbx_seq_one_letter_code
_entity_poly.pdbx_strand_id
1 'polypeptide(L)'
;FAGYTGPSPDIVVRIGQTYTFDQRDPSNWYHPVGFAYYPDGAHGATWGGDEREEVEAAGELLYKIDGSVTTCPDARDTGLDCYKPEFFYPRADWMAKNYAAELTITQAMADKSHGGVIYYFCRIHSKMSGKIIIQNADGSPVTTATGGPLPNPKERELYPVPERGAFDISCGSTGAEAYARSASMACKDSYLRGSLDTDFKKCMRAIDCQMNRQMRVAGHDTHQSAIVTFMQQIIPHHINAVNMAKILLKFAPTEVLAVKDLEDILWSIINEQNYQVHQFRNYLGGSSAHETRVHNGSSLVATSVGEHCDSSLDVDVSIEANDATPTATAAVTDCVASDNHLCMKVNLHSGESGYYEFVGYTGPSP
;
A
#
# COMPACT_ATOMS: atom_id res chain seq x y z
N PHE A 1 -10.47 15.68 -6.37
CA PHE A 1 -11.40 16.77 -6.03
C PHE A 1 -11.77 17.52 -7.31
N ALA A 2 -13.07 17.71 -7.60
CA ALA A 2 -13.48 18.50 -8.75
C ALA A 2 -12.94 19.94 -8.63
N GLY A 3 -12.36 20.47 -9.70
CA GLY A 3 -11.76 21.81 -9.71
C GLY A 3 -10.31 21.89 -9.22
N TYR A 4 -9.69 20.77 -8.84
CA TYR A 4 -8.27 20.70 -8.47
C TYR A 4 -7.49 19.90 -9.50
N THR A 5 -6.23 20.29 -9.72
CA THR A 5 -5.33 19.65 -10.68
C THR A 5 -4.19 18.96 -9.95
N GLY A 6 -3.88 17.74 -10.38
CA GLY A 6 -2.73 16.99 -9.88
C GLY A 6 -3.01 16.18 -8.61
N PRO A 7 -2.00 15.38 -8.19
CA PRO A 7 -2.05 14.59 -6.97
C PRO A 7 -1.96 15.46 -5.71
N SER A 8 -2.59 15.00 -4.63
CA SER A 8 -2.57 15.64 -3.30
C SER A 8 -2.77 17.16 -3.30
N PRO A 9 -3.86 17.71 -3.87
CA PRO A 9 -4.08 19.16 -3.88
C PRO A 9 -4.28 19.74 -2.48
N ASP A 10 -3.91 21.00 -2.31
CA ASP A 10 -4.21 21.78 -1.10
C ASP A 10 -5.70 22.13 -1.07
N ILE A 11 -6.38 21.81 0.02
CA ILE A 11 -7.81 22.07 0.21
C ILE A 11 -7.97 23.20 1.21
N VAL A 12 -8.67 24.27 0.82
CA VAL A 12 -8.95 25.40 1.72
C VAL A 12 -10.31 25.19 2.38
N VAL A 13 -10.34 25.24 3.71
CA VAL A 13 -11.54 25.03 4.52
C VAL A 13 -11.73 26.16 5.54
N ARG A 14 -12.94 26.35 6.06
CA ARG A 14 -13.28 27.43 7.00
C ARG A 14 -13.82 26.90 8.32
N ILE A 15 -13.40 27.53 9.41
CA ILE A 15 -13.94 27.27 10.76
C ILE A 15 -15.46 27.45 10.77
N GLY A 16 -16.15 26.52 11.44
CA GLY A 16 -17.60 26.47 11.57
C GLY A 16 -18.34 25.81 10.39
N GLN A 17 -17.60 25.29 9.41
CA GLN A 17 -18.17 24.55 8.27
C GLN A 17 -17.89 23.05 8.39
N THR A 18 -18.80 22.25 7.83
CA THR A 18 -18.64 20.80 7.67
C THR A 18 -18.43 20.48 6.20
N TYR A 19 -17.40 19.68 5.92
CA TYR A 19 -17.01 19.24 4.59
C TYR A 19 -17.20 17.73 4.47
N THR A 20 -17.87 17.31 3.39
CA THR A 20 -18.05 15.88 3.09
C THR A 20 -17.00 15.41 2.09
N PHE A 21 -16.18 14.45 2.51
CA PHE A 21 -15.24 13.72 1.67
C PHE A 21 -15.95 12.47 1.15
N ASP A 22 -16.45 12.58 -0.07
CA ASP A 22 -17.19 11.53 -0.76
C ASP A 22 -16.25 10.49 -1.37
N GLN A 23 -16.39 9.24 -0.94
CA GLN A 23 -15.55 8.12 -1.38
C GLN A 23 -16.33 7.11 -2.23
N ARG A 24 -17.43 7.51 -2.88
CA ARG A 24 -18.26 6.62 -3.71
C ARG A 24 -17.61 6.16 -5.01
N ASP A 25 -16.61 6.89 -5.51
CA ASP A 25 -15.95 6.48 -6.75
C ASP A 25 -15.21 5.13 -6.54
N PRO A 26 -15.35 4.16 -7.46
CA PRO A 26 -14.70 2.84 -7.35
C PRO A 26 -13.19 2.88 -7.13
N SER A 27 -12.50 3.95 -7.51
CA SER A 27 -11.07 4.10 -7.27
C SER A 27 -10.71 4.31 -5.79
N ASN A 28 -11.69 4.59 -4.92
CA ASN A 28 -11.47 4.74 -3.47
C ASN A 28 -11.39 3.40 -2.73
N TRP A 29 -11.69 2.27 -3.37
CA TRP A 29 -11.52 0.96 -2.75
C TRP A 29 -10.07 0.79 -2.27
N TYR A 30 -9.86 0.28 -1.05
CA TYR A 30 -8.58 0.29 -0.31
C TYR A 30 -8.01 1.67 0.10
N HIS A 31 -8.74 2.77 -0.09
CA HIS A 31 -8.27 4.12 0.23
C HIS A 31 -9.15 4.89 1.22
N PRO A 32 -9.49 4.39 2.41
CA PRO A 32 -10.26 5.15 3.39
C PRO A 32 -9.51 6.44 3.76
N VAL A 33 -10.18 7.58 3.67
CA VAL A 33 -9.58 8.87 4.05
C VAL A 33 -9.44 8.97 5.56
N GLY A 34 -8.36 9.57 6.02
CA GLY A 34 -8.13 9.95 7.42
C GLY A 34 -7.64 11.40 7.51
N PHE A 35 -7.69 11.96 8.72
CA PHE A 35 -7.29 13.35 8.99
C PHE A 35 -6.38 13.41 10.22
N ALA A 36 -5.29 14.16 10.14
CA ALA A 36 -4.30 14.23 11.21
C ALA A 36 -3.64 15.60 11.32
N TYR A 37 -3.09 15.88 12.50
CA TYR A 37 -2.32 17.12 12.74
C TYR A 37 -0.89 17.03 12.17
N TYR A 38 -0.47 15.83 11.76
CA TYR A 38 0.81 15.55 11.12
C TYR A 38 0.59 14.76 9.82
N PRO A 39 1.48 14.90 8.82
CA PRO A 39 1.45 14.03 7.65
C PRO A 39 1.45 12.56 8.07
N ASP A 40 0.68 11.76 7.34
CA ASP A 40 0.53 10.31 7.50
C ASP A 40 -0.12 9.79 8.78
N GLY A 41 -0.42 10.63 9.77
CA GLY A 41 -1.21 10.26 10.96
C GLY A 41 -0.84 8.88 11.54
N ALA A 42 -1.76 7.93 11.41
CA ALA A 42 -1.63 6.53 11.84
C ALA A 42 -0.42 5.76 11.26
N HIS A 43 0.23 6.24 10.20
CA HIS A 43 1.43 5.59 9.62
C HIS A 43 2.74 6.15 10.14
N GLY A 44 2.70 7.24 10.91
CA GLY A 44 3.91 7.90 11.40
C GLY A 44 4.70 8.66 10.34
N ALA A 45 5.73 9.39 10.79
CA ALA A 45 6.55 10.22 9.92
C ALA A 45 7.51 9.39 9.05
N THR A 46 8.01 8.28 9.59
CA THR A 46 8.92 7.33 8.94
C THR A 46 8.20 6.00 8.70
N TRP A 47 8.73 5.16 7.81
CA TRP A 47 8.22 3.81 7.63
C TRP A 47 8.37 3.02 8.94
N GLY A 48 7.28 2.45 9.45
CA GLY A 48 7.26 1.72 10.72
C GLY A 48 7.40 2.60 11.97
N GLY A 49 7.32 3.93 11.82
CA GLY A 49 7.37 4.85 12.95
C GLY A 49 6.06 4.94 13.72
N ASP A 50 6.12 5.50 14.92
CA ASP A 50 4.95 5.66 15.80
C ASP A 50 3.84 6.50 15.15
N GLU A 51 2.60 6.09 15.41
CA GLU A 51 1.39 6.82 15.05
C GLU A 51 1.44 8.27 15.58
N ARG A 52 0.87 9.20 14.82
CA ARG A 52 0.79 10.63 15.17
C ARG A 52 -0.65 11.04 15.41
N GLU A 53 -0.82 12.12 16.17
CA GLU A 53 -2.14 12.61 16.58
C GLU A 53 -3.07 12.83 15.37
N GLU A 54 -4.20 12.14 15.41
CA GLU A 54 -5.26 12.20 14.42
C GLU A 54 -6.43 13.08 14.88
N VAL A 55 -7.25 13.51 13.94
CA VAL A 55 -8.53 14.15 14.24
C VAL A 55 -9.54 13.06 14.58
N GLU A 56 -9.71 12.78 15.86
CA GLU A 56 -10.65 11.76 16.34
C GLU A 56 -11.60 12.27 17.43
N ALA A 57 -11.60 13.57 17.70
CA ALA A 57 -12.46 14.13 18.74
C ALA A 57 -13.94 14.10 18.34
N ALA A 58 -14.80 13.78 19.31
CA ALA A 58 -16.25 13.79 19.16
C ALA A 58 -16.75 15.12 18.57
N GLY A 59 -17.55 15.02 17.51
CA GLY A 59 -18.13 16.17 16.81
C GLY A 59 -17.23 16.81 15.75
N GLU A 60 -15.96 16.43 15.64
CA GLU A 60 -15.06 16.92 14.59
C GLU A 60 -15.08 16.04 13.34
N LEU A 61 -15.26 14.72 13.50
CA LEU A 61 -15.19 13.76 12.41
C LEU A 61 -16.23 12.65 12.57
N LEU A 62 -16.97 12.35 11.51
CA LEU A 62 -17.91 11.25 11.44
C LEU A 62 -17.74 10.47 10.14
N TYR A 63 -17.62 9.15 10.24
CA TYR A 63 -17.65 8.25 9.09
C TYR A 63 -19.06 7.71 8.86
N LYS A 64 -19.45 7.62 7.58
CA LYS A 64 -20.79 7.22 7.17
C LYS A 64 -20.74 6.13 6.11
N ILE A 65 -21.66 5.18 6.24
CA ILE A 65 -21.99 4.16 5.25
C ILE A 65 -23.47 4.33 4.91
N ASP A 66 -23.78 4.50 3.62
CA ASP A 66 -25.13 4.75 3.11
C ASP A 66 -25.85 5.91 3.83
N GLY A 67 -25.10 6.98 4.10
CA GLY A 67 -25.58 8.20 4.76
C GLY A 67 -25.78 8.08 6.28
N SER A 68 -25.61 6.89 6.85
CA SER A 68 -25.74 6.64 8.28
C SER A 68 -24.39 6.62 8.97
N VAL A 69 -24.29 7.22 10.16
CA VAL A 69 -23.09 7.11 11.00
C VAL A 69 -22.83 5.63 11.29
N THR A 70 -21.60 5.20 11.09
CA THR A 70 -21.22 3.80 11.26
C THR A 70 -21.31 3.37 12.72
N THR A 71 -21.86 2.18 12.97
CA THR A 71 -22.03 1.64 14.32
C THR A 71 -21.49 0.20 14.37
N CYS A 72 -20.67 -0.07 15.38
CA CYS A 72 -20.13 -1.38 15.74
C CYS A 72 -19.62 -1.28 17.20
N PRO A 73 -19.29 -2.40 17.87
CA PRO A 73 -18.79 -2.37 19.25
C PRO A 73 -17.61 -1.42 19.46
N ASP A 74 -16.75 -1.27 18.44
CA ASP A 74 -15.54 -0.47 18.48
C ASP A 74 -15.69 0.89 17.79
N ALA A 75 -16.90 1.39 17.54
CA ALA A 75 -17.11 2.62 16.75
C ALA A 75 -16.34 3.85 17.29
N ARG A 76 -16.08 3.90 18.60
CA ARG A 76 -15.54 5.09 19.29
C ARG A 76 -16.35 6.34 18.91
N ASP A 77 -15.72 7.52 18.98
CA ASP A 77 -16.39 8.79 18.72
C ASP A 77 -16.62 9.07 17.22
N THR A 78 -15.82 8.49 16.32
CA THR A 78 -15.83 8.81 14.88
C THR A 78 -16.54 7.77 14.02
N GLY A 79 -16.63 6.51 14.46
CA GLY A 79 -17.10 5.38 13.67
C GLY A 79 -16.02 4.70 12.81
N LEU A 80 -14.78 5.19 12.86
CA LEU A 80 -13.72 4.79 11.92
C LEU A 80 -13.34 3.31 11.99
N ASP A 81 -13.36 2.71 13.17
CA ASP A 81 -13.05 1.28 13.35
C ASP A 81 -14.13 0.36 12.77
N CYS A 82 -15.32 0.88 12.47
CA CYS A 82 -16.35 0.19 11.69
C CYS A 82 -16.21 0.46 10.19
N TYR A 83 -15.76 1.66 9.83
CA TYR A 83 -15.64 2.12 8.45
C TYR A 83 -14.42 1.53 7.72
N LYS A 84 -13.24 1.56 8.33
CA LYS A 84 -11.97 1.14 7.70
C LYS A 84 -11.97 -0.35 7.31
N PRO A 85 -12.45 -1.30 8.12
CA PRO A 85 -12.45 -2.72 7.75
C PRO A 85 -13.21 -3.05 6.46
N GLU A 86 -14.27 -2.31 6.13
CA GLU A 86 -15.07 -2.51 4.91
C GLU A 86 -14.23 -2.35 3.64
N PHE A 87 -13.17 -1.53 3.68
CA PHE A 87 -12.27 -1.32 2.54
C PHE A 87 -11.40 -2.54 2.21
N PHE A 88 -11.41 -3.59 3.05
CA PHE A 88 -10.79 -4.89 2.79
C PHE A 88 -11.77 -5.94 2.25
N TYR A 89 -13.06 -5.63 2.14
CA TYR A 89 -14.00 -6.52 1.47
C TYR A 89 -13.73 -6.59 -0.04
N PRO A 90 -14.13 -7.69 -0.71
CA PRO A 90 -14.04 -7.79 -2.16
C PRO A 90 -14.57 -6.52 -2.82
N ARG A 91 -13.89 -6.03 -3.85
CA ARG A 91 -14.18 -4.73 -4.49
C ARG A 91 -15.66 -4.59 -4.86
N ALA A 92 -16.26 -5.63 -5.44
CA ALA A 92 -17.68 -5.66 -5.80
C ALA A 92 -18.61 -5.47 -4.59
N ASP A 93 -18.32 -6.11 -3.46
CA ASP A 93 -19.10 -5.98 -2.22
C ASP A 93 -18.93 -4.60 -1.59
N TRP A 94 -17.71 -4.06 -1.62
CA TRP A 94 -17.44 -2.69 -1.17
C TRP A 94 -18.23 -1.69 -2.01
N MET A 95 -18.18 -1.80 -3.35
CA MET A 95 -18.88 -0.90 -4.29
C MET A 95 -20.42 -0.92 -4.16
N ALA A 96 -21.00 -1.89 -3.46
CA ALA A 96 -22.43 -1.95 -3.21
C ALA A 96 -22.93 -0.92 -2.18
N LYS A 97 -22.01 -0.24 -1.48
CA LYS A 97 -22.31 0.75 -0.42
C LYS A 97 -21.72 2.12 -0.76
N ASN A 98 -22.25 3.16 -0.12
CA ASN A 98 -21.75 4.53 -0.26
C ASN A 98 -20.94 4.96 0.96
N TYR A 99 -19.68 5.33 0.76
CA TYR A 99 -18.77 5.73 1.84
C TYR A 99 -18.51 7.23 1.82
N ALA A 100 -18.56 7.86 2.99
CA ALA A 100 -18.17 9.27 3.14
C ALA A 100 -17.60 9.55 4.55
N ALA A 101 -16.72 10.55 4.63
CA ALA A 101 -16.28 11.14 5.88
C ALA A 101 -16.75 12.60 5.97
N GLU A 102 -17.34 13.00 7.08
CA GLU A 102 -17.75 14.38 7.34
C GLU A 102 -16.80 15.00 8.37
N LEU A 103 -16.06 16.03 7.93
CA LEU A 103 -15.10 16.76 8.75
C LEU A 103 -15.66 18.15 9.09
N THR A 104 -15.91 18.39 10.37
CA THR A 104 -16.35 19.69 10.89
C THR A 104 -15.14 20.47 11.41
N ILE A 105 -14.87 21.63 10.81
CA ILE A 105 -13.71 22.43 11.16
C ILE A 105 -14.02 23.28 12.40
N THR A 106 -13.36 22.98 13.50
CA THR A 106 -13.55 23.68 14.78
C THR A 106 -12.39 24.64 15.07
N GLN A 107 -12.60 25.57 16.00
CA GLN A 107 -11.51 26.39 16.52
C GLN A 107 -10.48 25.54 17.29
N ALA A 108 -10.90 24.47 17.98
CA ALA A 108 -9.99 23.59 18.71
C ALA A 108 -9.04 22.84 17.75
N MET A 109 -9.56 22.37 16.62
CA MET A 109 -8.77 21.79 15.53
C MET A 109 -7.79 22.81 14.95
N ALA A 110 -8.25 24.06 14.71
CA ALA A 110 -7.39 25.14 14.24
C ALA A 110 -6.25 25.45 15.24
N ASP A 111 -6.54 25.50 16.53
CA ASP A 111 -5.56 25.78 17.59
C ASP A 111 -4.50 24.68 17.71
N LYS A 112 -4.85 23.43 17.38
CA LYS A 112 -3.91 22.29 17.33
C LYS A 112 -3.13 22.19 16.01
N SER A 113 -3.63 22.78 14.93
CA SER A 113 -3.01 22.71 13.60
C SER A 113 -1.58 23.24 13.57
N HIS A 114 -0.82 22.82 12.55
CA HIS A 114 0.55 23.26 12.34
C HIS A 114 0.59 24.29 11.20
N GLY A 115 0.83 25.56 11.52
CA GLY A 115 0.82 26.66 10.55
C GLY A 115 -0.55 26.91 9.93
N GLY A 116 -1.64 26.52 10.61
CA GLY A 116 -2.99 26.57 10.06
C GLY A 116 -3.32 25.38 9.16
N VAL A 117 -2.50 24.32 9.19
CA VAL A 117 -2.63 23.15 8.32
C VAL A 117 -2.84 21.88 9.14
N ILE A 118 -3.82 21.08 8.70
CA ILE A 118 -3.94 19.65 9.02
C ILE A 118 -3.80 18.86 7.72
N TYR A 119 -3.71 17.54 7.81
CA TYR A 119 -3.39 16.67 6.67
C TYR A 119 -4.50 15.67 6.45
N TYR A 120 -4.99 15.55 5.22
CA TYR A 120 -5.75 14.35 4.81
C TYR A 120 -4.77 13.30 4.33
N PHE A 121 -5.06 12.03 4.55
CA PHE A 121 -4.21 10.92 4.13
C PHE A 121 -5.04 9.64 3.94
N CYS A 122 -4.43 8.56 3.47
CA CYS A 122 -5.08 7.25 3.40
C CYS A 122 -4.80 6.43 4.67
N ARG A 123 -5.83 5.93 5.36
CA ARG A 123 -5.70 5.08 6.56
C ARG A 123 -5.17 3.65 6.27
N ILE A 124 -4.98 3.28 5.01
CA ILE A 124 -4.41 1.97 4.59
C ILE A 124 -3.03 2.14 3.94
N HIS A 125 -2.87 3.10 3.04
CA HIS A 125 -1.65 3.33 2.30
C HIS A 125 -0.88 4.55 2.83
N SER A 126 0.28 4.32 3.44
CA SER A 126 1.21 5.36 3.86
C SER A 126 1.71 6.21 2.68
N LYS A 127 2.22 7.41 2.97
CA LYS A 127 2.80 8.34 1.99
C LYS A 127 1.80 8.90 0.96
N MET A 128 0.53 9.08 1.34
CA MET A 128 -0.56 9.61 0.49
C MET A 128 -1.24 10.90 1.03
N SER A 129 -0.51 11.68 1.81
CA SER A 129 -1.00 12.88 2.47
C SER A 129 -1.13 14.05 1.50
N GLY A 130 -2.06 14.94 1.80
CA GLY A 130 -2.13 16.29 1.25
C GLY A 130 -2.63 17.27 2.32
N LYS A 131 -2.65 18.55 1.99
CA LYS A 131 -2.90 19.61 2.98
C LYS A 131 -4.37 20.02 3.02
N ILE A 132 -4.85 20.30 4.22
CA ILE A 132 -6.07 21.07 4.49
C ILE A 132 -5.64 22.36 5.17
N ILE A 133 -5.81 23.48 4.47
CA ILE A 133 -5.49 24.83 4.94
C ILE A 133 -6.73 25.41 5.59
N ILE A 134 -6.65 25.67 6.89
CA ILE A 134 -7.74 26.22 7.69
C ILE A 134 -7.73 27.75 7.59
N GLN A 135 -8.90 28.33 7.38
CA GLN A 135 -9.17 29.76 7.45
C GLN A 135 -10.21 30.05 8.54
N ASN A 136 -10.22 31.30 9.01
CA ASN A 136 -11.32 31.81 9.82
C ASN A 136 -12.64 31.78 9.02
N ALA A 137 -13.78 31.90 9.72
CA ALA A 137 -15.11 31.86 9.11
C ALA A 137 -15.31 32.92 8.00
N ASP A 138 -14.63 34.07 8.13
CA ASP A 138 -14.64 35.18 7.17
C ASP A 138 -13.69 34.98 5.97
N GLY A 139 -12.90 33.89 5.96
CA GLY A 139 -11.90 33.59 4.94
C GLY A 139 -10.53 34.24 5.17
N SER A 140 -10.34 34.95 6.30
CA SER A 140 -9.02 35.47 6.68
C SER A 140 -8.07 34.35 7.14
N PRO A 141 -6.74 34.59 7.14
CA PRO A 141 -5.78 33.63 7.69
C PRO A 141 -6.13 33.25 9.13
N VAL A 142 -6.04 31.96 9.43
CA VAL A 142 -6.47 31.43 10.73
C VAL A 142 -5.67 32.00 11.89
N THR A 143 -6.38 32.29 12.97
CA THR A 143 -5.82 32.75 14.25
C THR A 143 -6.39 31.90 15.39
N THR A 144 -5.85 32.08 16.59
CA THR A 144 -6.42 31.42 17.77
C THR A 144 -7.82 31.95 18.09
N ALA A 145 -8.53 31.27 18.99
CA ALA A 145 -9.83 31.72 19.51
C ALA A 145 -9.81 33.18 20.05
N THR A 146 -8.66 33.66 20.53
CA THR A 146 -8.46 35.02 21.05
C THR A 146 -7.95 36.02 20.01
N GLY A 147 -7.81 35.61 18.74
CA GLY A 147 -7.27 36.43 17.66
C GLY A 147 -5.74 36.55 17.65
N GLY A 148 -5.05 35.72 18.44
CA GLY A 148 -3.58 35.68 18.52
C GLY A 148 -2.93 34.74 17.50
N PRO A 149 -1.58 34.70 17.48
CA PRO A 149 -0.84 33.74 16.66
C PRO A 149 -1.08 32.30 17.12
N LEU A 150 -1.09 31.36 16.17
CA LEU A 150 -1.25 29.93 16.47
C LEU A 150 -0.14 29.39 17.38
N PRO A 151 -0.44 28.41 18.26
CA PRO A 151 0.57 27.77 19.11
C PRO A 151 1.69 27.10 18.33
N ASN A 152 1.35 26.52 17.17
CA ASN A 152 2.29 25.91 16.24
C ASN A 152 2.36 26.76 14.96
N PRO A 153 3.24 27.76 14.85
CA PRO A 153 3.21 28.72 13.74
C PRO A 153 3.77 28.19 12.41
N LYS A 154 4.33 26.97 12.39
CA LYS A 154 4.95 26.37 11.20
C LYS A 154 4.23 25.11 10.79
N GLU A 155 3.98 24.98 9.49
CA GLU A 155 3.50 23.74 8.88
C GLU A 155 4.54 22.62 9.01
N ARG A 156 4.06 21.37 8.88
CA ARG A 156 4.92 20.20 8.79
C ARG A 156 5.26 19.94 7.32
N GLU A 157 6.48 19.53 7.10
CA GLU A 157 6.95 19.19 5.75
C GLU A 157 6.22 17.94 5.25
N LEU A 158 5.64 18.04 4.06
CA LEU A 158 5.09 16.91 3.34
C LEU A 158 6.23 16.23 2.55
N TYR A 159 6.21 14.91 2.44
CA TYR A 159 7.09 14.23 1.49
C TYR A 159 6.74 14.68 0.06
N PRO A 160 7.73 14.72 -0.84
CA PRO A 160 7.50 15.10 -2.21
C PRO A 160 6.56 14.11 -2.88
N VAL A 161 5.60 14.63 -3.65
CA VAL A 161 4.80 13.77 -4.51
C VAL A 161 5.70 13.18 -5.58
N PRO A 162 5.72 11.85 -5.79
CA PRO A 162 6.58 11.24 -6.80
C PRO A 162 6.29 11.84 -8.19
N GLU A 163 7.29 12.49 -8.77
CA GLU A 163 7.21 12.97 -10.14
C GLU A 163 7.16 11.78 -11.09
N ARG A 164 6.24 11.82 -12.04
CA ARG A 164 6.15 10.86 -13.13
C ARG A 164 6.63 11.54 -14.40
N GLY A 165 7.76 11.10 -14.93
CA GLY A 165 8.24 11.59 -16.22
C GLY A 165 7.37 11.12 -17.38
N ALA A 166 7.69 11.59 -18.58
CA ALA A 166 6.86 11.38 -19.77
C ALA A 166 6.66 9.89 -20.08
N PHE A 167 7.70 9.07 -19.85
CA PHE A 167 7.60 7.62 -20.02
C PHE A 167 6.58 7.00 -19.05
N ASP A 168 6.71 7.27 -17.76
CA ASP A 168 5.82 6.73 -16.73
C ASP A 168 4.38 7.20 -16.91
N ILE A 169 4.18 8.49 -17.26
CA ILE A 169 2.86 9.02 -17.63
C ILE A 169 2.29 8.21 -18.79
N SER A 170 3.05 8.01 -19.87
CA SER A 170 2.61 7.27 -21.06
C SER A 170 2.26 5.81 -20.72
N CYS A 171 3.07 5.16 -19.89
CA CYS A 171 2.88 3.77 -19.51
C CYS A 171 1.80 3.53 -18.45
N GLY A 172 1.46 4.53 -17.63
CA GLY A 172 0.63 4.30 -16.44
C GLY A 172 1.41 3.76 -15.23
N SER A 173 2.74 3.63 -15.35
CA SER A 173 3.66 3.16 -14.31
C SER A 173 4.19 4.30 -13.43
N THR A 174 4.98 3.92 -12.42
CA THR A 174 5.79 4.83 -11.60
C THR A 174 7.21 4.29 -11.45
N GLY A 175 8.23 5.11 -11.75
CA GLY A 175 9.63 4.81 -11.51
C GLY A 175 10.28 3.91 -12.57
N ALA A 176 9.61 3.67 -13.70
CA ALA A 176 10.09 2.77 -14.75
C ALA A 176 10.94 3.47 -15.81
N GLU A 177 10.92 4.81 -15.87
CA GLU A 177 11.58 5.60 -16.92
C GLU A 177 13.09 5.33 -17.03
N ALA A 178 13.79 5.23 -15.90
CA ALA A 178 15.23 4.95 -15.86
C ALA A 178 15.60 3.59 -16.48
N TYR A 179 14.64 2.66 -16.59
CA TYR A 179 14.82 1.29 -17.06
C TYR A 179 14.35 1.09 -18.51
N ALA A 180 13.86 2.15 -19.16
CA ALA A 180 13.53 2.12 -20.57
C ALA A 180 14.76 1.78 -21.43
N ARG A 181 14.56 1.22 -22.64
CA ARG A 181 15.61 0.62 -23.48
C ARG A 181 16.86 1.48 -23.72
N SER A 182 16.72 2.80 -23.74
CA SER A 182 17.82 3.75 -23.99
C SER A 182 18.15 4.63 -22.78
N ALA A 183 17.57 4.32 -21.62
CA ALA A 183 17.78 5.04 -20.38
C ALA A 183 19.00 4.49 -19.62
N SER A 184 19.40 5.18 -18.55
CA SER A 184 20.63 4.91 -17.79
C SER A 184 20.69 3.52 -17.15
N MET A 185 19.54 2.93 -16.82
CA MET A 185 19.44 1.64 -16.14
C MET A 185 18.85 0.53 -17.04
N ALA A 186 18.90 0.70 -18.36
CA ALA A 186 18.43 -0.30 -19.30
C ALA A 186 19.09 -1.69 -19.06
N CYS A 187 18.31 -2.75 -19.19
CA CYS A 187 18.79 -4.13 -19.08
C CYS A 187 19.17 -4.69 -20.44
N LYS A 188 20.21 -5.53 -20.50
CA LYS A 188 20.56 -6.26 -21.71
C LYS A 188 19.54 -7.38 -22.01
N ASP A 189 19.15 -8.12 -20.97
CA ASP A 189 18.22 -9.26 -21.09
C ASP A 189 16.77 -8.84 -21.16
N SER A 190 15.99 -9.53 -21.99
CA SER A 190 14.57 -9.28 -22.25
C SER A 190 13.71 -10.50 -21.88
N TYR A 191 12.76 -10.31 -20.97
CA TYR A 191 11.76 -11.31 -20.60
C TYR A 191 10.65 -11.42 -21.66
N LEU A 192 10.33 -10.30 -22.32
CA LEU A 192 9.47 -10.28 -23.50
C LEU A 192 10.31 -10.46 -24.77
N ARG A 193 10.08 -11.57 -25.48
CA ARG A 193 10.71 -11.87 -26.79
C ARG A 193 9.83 -11.35 -27.94
N GLY A 194 10.42 -11.14 -29.11
CA GLY A 194 9.73 -10.62 -30.31
C GLY A 194 9.99 -9.12 -30.56
N SER A 195 9.24 -8.52 -31.50
CA SER A 195 9.34 -7.08 -31.80
C SER A 195 8.75 -6.24 -30.66
N LEU A 196 9.49 -5.23 -30.20
CA LEU A 196 9.05 -4.22 -29.22
C LEU A 196 8.49 -2.98 -29.95
N ASP A 197 7.52 -3.21 -30.83
CA ASP A 197 6.96 -2.22 -31.75
C ASP A 197 5.82 -1.39 -31.14
N THR A 198 5.15 -1.89 -30.11
CA THR A 198 4.05 -1.18 -29.43
C THR A 198 4.49 -0.58 -28.10
N ASP A 199 3.81 0.48 -27.67
CA ASP A 199 4.10 1.14 -26.40
C ASP A 199 3.83 0.23 -25.20
N PHE A 200 2.75 -0.58 -25.25
CA PHE A 200 2.51 -1.63 -24.26
C PHE A 200 3.74 -2.53 -24.05
N LYS A 201 4.32 -3.07 -25.13
CA LYS A 201 5.51 -3.94 -25.04
C LYS A 201 6.73 -3.20 -24.51
N LYS A 202 6.92 -1.93 -24.89
CA LYS A 202 8.02 -1.08 -24.37
C LYS A 202 7.87 -0.82 -22.87
N CYS A 203 6.65 -0.56 -22.41
CA CYS A 203 6.32 -0.35 -21.00
C CYS A 203 6.59 -1.63 -20.18
N MET A 204 6.04 -2.77 -20.62
CA MET A 204 6.25 -4.06 -19.95
C MET A 204 7.75 -4.41 -19.87
N ARG A 205 8.49 -4.20 -20.95
CA ARG A 205 9.94 -4.43 -20.97
C ARG A 205 10.71 -3.59 -19.95
N ALA A 206 10.31 -2.34 -19.73
CA ALA A 206 10.97 -1.44 -18.79
C ALA A 206 10.72 -1.88 -17.33
N ILE A 207 9.49 -2.28 -17.00
CA ILE A 207 9.16 -2.73 -15.63
C ILE A 207 9.76 -4.10 -15.32
N ASP A 208 9.84 -5.00 -16.31
CA ASP A 208 10.56 -6.27 -16.15
C ASP A 208 12.07 -6.03 -15.90
N CYS A 209 12.63 -5.03 -16.58
CA CYS A 209 14.01 -4.61 -16.32
C CYS A 209 14.18 -4.03 -14.91
N GLN A 210 13.25 -3.16 -14.49
CA GLN A 210 13.23 -2.61 -13.14
C GLN A 210 13.20 -3.72 -12.11
N MET A 211 12.28 -4.69 -12.24
CA MET A 211 12.18 -5.84 -11.35
C MET A 211 13.50 -6.62 -11.29
N ASN A 212 14.05 -7.01 -12.44
CA ASN A 212 15.28 -7.79 -12.51
C ASN A 212 16.45 -7.09 -11.82
N ARG A 213 16.61 -5.78 -12.02
CA ARG A 213 17.65 -5.02 -11.32
C ARG A 213 17.36 -4.89 -9.84
N GLN A 214 16.13 -4.54 -9.48
CA GLN A 214 15.79 -4.22 -8.09
C GLN A 214 15.67 -5.45 -7.18
N MET A 215 15.45 -6.64 -7.73
CA MET A 215 15.44 -7.91 -7.00
C MET A 215 16.85 -8.47 -6.70
N ARG A 216 17.91 -7.87 -7.26
CA ARG A 216 19.31 -8.26 -7.00
C ARG A 216 19.80 -7.67 -5.68
N VAL A 217 19.18 -8.10 -4.59
CA VAL A 217 19.42 -7.56 -3.26
C VAL A 217 20.49 -8.35 -2.51
N ALA A 218 21.06 -7.73 -1.48
CA ALA A 218 22.04 -8.39 -0.66
C ALA A 218 21.36 -9.53 0.10
N GLY A 219 21.96 -10.72 0.00
CA GLY A 219 21.40 -11.94 0.57
C GLY A 219 21.46 -12.00 2.09
N HIS A 220 21.07 -13.15 2.62
CA HIS A 220 21.11 -13.46 4.05
C HIS A 220 22.48 -13.16 4.69
N ASP A 221 23.58 -13.28 3.95
CA ASP A 221 24.93 -13.03 4.47
C ASP A 221 25.15 -11.57 4.91
N THR A 222 24.39 -10.62 4.35
CA THR A 222 24.48 -9.20 4.75
C THR A 222 23.54 -8.88 5.90
N HIS A 223 22.27 -9.30 5.81
CA HIS A 223 21.23 -8.89 6.77
C HIS A 223 21.08 -9.87 7.94
N GLN A 224 21.53 -11.11 7.78
CA GLN A 224 21.38 -12.25 8.70
C GLN A 224 19.92 -12.50 9.09
N SER A 225 18.99 -12.24 8.17
CA SER A 225 17.55 -12.41 8.38
C SER A 225 16.87 -12.83 7.08
N ALA A 226 16.28 -14.03 7.10
CA ALA A 226 15.46 -14.54 6.00
C ALA A 226 14.26 -13.63 5.72
N ILE A 227 13.70 -12.99 6.76
CA ILE A 227 12.57 -12.06 6.63
C ILE A 227 13.01 -10.81 5.87
N VAL A 228 14.17 -10.22 6.21
CA VAL A 228 14.69 -9.04 5.50
C VAL A 228 15.02 -9.39 4.05
N THR A 229 15.65 -10.54 3.79
CA THR A 229 15.92 -11.02 2.42
C THR A 229 14.63 -11.18 1.62
N PHE A 230 13.60 -11.82 2.19
CA PHE A 230 12.29 -11.95 1.55
C PHE A 230 11.69 -10.58 1.23
N MET A 231 11.64 -9.67 2.20
CA MET A 231 11.02 -8.35 2.03
C MET A 231 11.74 -7.50 0.98
N GLN A 232 13.08 -7.53 0.96
CA GLN A 232 13.86 -6.80 -0.06
C GLN A 232 13.61 -7.33 -1.48
N GLN A 233 13.40 -8.64 -1.66
CA GLN A 233 13.10 -9.20 -2.98
C GLN A 233 11.63 -9.06 -3.38
N ILE A 234 10.69 -9.21 -2.44
CA ILE A 234 9.27 -9.20 -2.77
C ILE A 234 8.74 -7.78 -3.04
N ILE A 235 9.33 -6.74 -2.44
CA ILE A 235 8.94 -5.34 -2.73
C ILE A 235 9.05 -5.02 -4.23
N PRO A 236 10.22 -5.17 -4.90
CA PRO A 236 10.32 -4.91 -6.33
C PRO A 236 9.52 -5.89 -7.19
N HIS A 237 9.33 -7.13 -6.75
CA HIS A 237 8.44 -8.09 -7.42
C HIS A 237 6.99 -7.60 -7.42
N HIS A 238 6.47 -7.13 -6.28
CA HIS A 238 5.12 -6.56 -6.17
C HIS A 238 4.98 -5.25 -6.93
N ILE A 239 5.98 -4.36 -6.88
CA ILE A 239 5.98 -3.12 -7.68
C ILE A 239 5.85 -3.44 -9.18
N ASN A 240 6.52 -4.50 -9.65
CA ASN A 240 6.38 -4.95 -11.04
C ASN A 240 4.95 -5.41 -11.35
N ALA A 241 4.38 -6.29 -10.52
CA ALA A 241 3.01 -6.77 -10.71
C ALA A 241 1.97 -5.63 -10.69
N VAL A 242 2.11 -4.68 -9.77
CA VAL A 242 1.30 -3.44 -9.71
C VAL A 242 1.43 -2.66 -11.02
N ASN A 243 2.65 -2.46 -11.52
CA ASN A 243 2.86 -1.73 -12.77
C ASN A 243 2.32 -2.49 -13.99
N MET A 244 2.44 -3.82 -14.04
CA MET A 244 1.83 -4.65 -15.09
C MET A 244 0.32 -4.46 -15.13
N ALA A 245 -0.34 -4.50 -13.98
CA ALA A 245 -1.79 -4.32 -13.87
C ALA A 245 -2.22 -2.92 -14.34
N LYS A 246 -1.50 -1.87 -13.92
CA LYS A 246 -1.75 -0.48 -14.37
C LYS A 246 -1.56 -0.31 -15.88
N ILE A 247 -0.50 -0.90 -16.43
CA ILE A 247 -0.23 -0.88 -17.88
C ILE A 247 -1.37 -1.55 -18.63
N LEU A 248 -1.84 -2.72 -18.18
CA LEU A 248 -2.93 -3.43 -18.84
C LEU A 248 -4.25 -2.61 -18.82
N LEU A 249 -4.63 -2.07 -17.65
CA LEU A 249 -5.79 -1.18 -17.52
C LEU A 249 -5.71 0.04 -18.43
N LYS A 250 -4.50 0.55 -18.68
CA LYS A 250 -4.28 1.71 -19.54
C LYS A 250 -4.36 1.39 -21.04
N PHE A 251 -3.74 0.29 -21.47
CA PHE A 251 -3.58 0.00 -22.90
C PHE A 251 -4.70 -0.87 -23.48
N ALA A 252 -5.41 -1.64 -22.66
CA ALA A 252 -6.46 -2.54 -23.11
C ALA A 252 -7.73 -2.49 -22.22
N PRO A 253 -8.27 -1.30 -21.91
CA PRO A 253 -9.39 -1.18 -20.97
C PRO A 253 -10.66 -1.91 -21.47
N THR A 254 -10.88 -1.98 -22.78
CA THR A 254 -12.07 -2.66 -23.35
C THR A 254 -11.93 -4.18 -23.24
N GLU A 255 -10.73 -4.70 -23.50
CA GLU A 255 -10.40 -6.11 -23.37
C GLU A 255 -10.45 -6.57 -21.92
N VAL A 256 -10.02 -5.72 -20.98
CA VAL A 256 -10.16 -5.99 -19.54
C VAL A 256 -11.62 -6.17 -19.17
N LEU A 257 -12.51 -5.28 -19.62
CA LEU A 257 -13.95 -5.37 -19.36
C LEU A 257 -14.62 -6.59 -20.03
N ALA A 258 -14.02 -7.13 -21.09
CA ALA A 258 -14.53 -8.31 -21.79
C ALA A 258 -14.21 -9.62 -21.05
N VAL A 259 -13.20 -9.64 -20.18
CA VAL A 259 -12.83 -10.81 -19.37
C VAL A 259 -13.49 -10.71 -18.01
N LYS A 260 -14.36 -11.68 -17.71
CA LYS A 260 -15.09 -11.74 -16.44
C LYS A 260 -14.10 -11.64 -15.26
N ASP A 261 -14.42 -10.76 -14.31
CA ASP A 261 -13.70 -10.52 -13.05
C ASP A 261 -12.26 -9.96 -13.21
N LEU A 262 -11.77 -9.75 -14.44
CA LEU A 262 -10.38 -9.32 -14.65
C LEU A 262 -10.13 -7.91 -14.13
N GLU A 263 -11.06 -6.98 -14.29
CA GLU A 263 -10.90 -5.63 -13.74
C GLU A 263 -10.68 -5.67 -12.22
N ASP A 264 -11.51 -6.42 -11.49
CA ASP A 264 -11.41 -6.57 -10.04
C ASP A 264 -10.09 -7.24 -9.63
N ILE A 265 -9.64 -8.27 -10.36
CA ILE A 265 -8.33 -8.90 -10.15
C ILE A 265 -7.19 -7.88 -10.32
N LEU A 266 -7.24 -7.04 -11.36
CA LEU A 266 -6.20 -6.04 -11.60
C LEU A 266 -6.19 -4.96 -10.51
N TRP A 267 -7.37 -4.52 -10.04
CA TRP A 267 -7.45 -3.61 -8.90
C TRP A 267 -6.96 -4.26 -7.60
N SER A 268 -7.26 -5.54 -7.35
CA SER A 268 -6.70 -6.30 -6.22
C SER A 268 -5.18 -6.33 -6.28
N ILE A 269 -4.59 -6.66 -7.44
CA ILE A 269 -3.13 -6.62 -7.62
C ILE A 269 -2.59 -5.22 -7.29
N ILE A 270 -3.24 -4.16 -7.77
CA ILE A 270 -2.79 -2.79 -7.52
C ILE A 270 -2.85 -2.44 -6.04
N ASN A 271 -4.01 -2.61 -5.41
CA ASN A 271 -4.23 -2.11 -4.06
C ASN A 271 -3.63 -3.02 -2.99
N GLU A 272 -3.87 -4.33 -3.07
CA GLU A 272 -3.39 -5.27 -2.07
C GLU A 272 -1.87 -5.39 -2.06
N GLN A 273 -1.24 -5.45 -3.25
CA GLN A 273 0.21 -5.53 -3.29
C GLN A 273 0.88 -4.20 -2.93
N ASN A 274 0.26 -3.04 -3.19
CA ASN A 274 0.78 -1.77 -2.64
C ASN A 274 0.65 -1.72 -1.11
N TYR A 275 -0.47 -2.19 -0.55
CA TYR A 275 -0.62 -2.35 0.90
C TYR A 275 0.49 -3.26 1.47
N GLN A 276 0.74 -4.42 0.86
CA GLN A 276 1.82 -5.34 1.26
C GLN A 276 3.20 -4.69 1.14
N VAL A 277 3.50 -3.98 0.05
CA VAL A 277 4.74 -3.21 -0.11
C VAL A 277 4.91 -2.21 1.04
N HIS A 278 3.84 -1.54 1.48
CA HIS A 278 3.90 -0.62 2.61
C HIS A 278 4.13 -1.36 3.93
N GLN A 279 3.50 -2.52 4.16
CA GLN A 279 3.78 -3.37 5.33
C GLN A 279 5.24 -3.82 5.38
N PHE A 280 5.80 -4.23 4.23
CA PHE A 280 7.20 -4.64 4.14
C PHE A 280 8.15 -3.47 4.40
N ARG A 281 7.88 -2.29 3.84
CA ARG A 281 8.65 -1.08 4.13
C ARG A 281 8.57 -0.69 5.61
N ASN A 282 7.40 -0.79 6.22
CA ASN A 282 7.22 -0.53 7.65
C ASN A 282 8.09 -1.47 8.49
N TYR A 283 8.09 -2.77 8.19
CA TYR A 283 8.95 -3.72 8.87
C TYR A 283 10.44 -3.38 8.68
N LEU A 284 10.86 -3.09 7.45
CA LEU A 284 12.25 -2.74 7.17
C LEU A 284 12.70 -1.45 7.88
N GLY A 285 11.81 -0.45 7.99
CA GLY A 285 12.06 0.82 8.71
C GLY A 285 11.92 0.74 10.24
N GLY A 286 11.52 -0.40 10.79
CA GLY A 286 11.56 -0.65 12.24
C GLY A 286 12.59 -1.72 12.63
N SER A 287 13.29 -2.31 11.66
CA SER A 287 14.14 -3.48 11.88
C SER A 287 15.59 -3.08 12.05
N SER A 288 16.13 -3.29 13.26
CA SER A 288 17.55 -3.09 13.57
C SER A 288 18.48 -4.00 12.72
N ALA A 289 17.95 -5.12 12.23
CA ALA A 289 18.66 -6.04 11.33
C ALA A 289 18.89 -5.45 9.92
N HIS A 290 18.11 -4.42 9.54
CA HIS A 290 18.18 -3.75 8.24
C HIS A 290 18.74 -2.33 8.33
N GLU A 291 18.18 -1.48 9.21
CA GLU A 291 18.50 -0.03 9.24
C GLU A 291 19.95 0.30 9.62
N THR A 292 20.65 -0.62 10.28
CA THR A 292 22.05 -0.44 10.68
C THR A 292 23.06 -0.90 9.63
N ARG A 293 22.58 -1.47 8.51
CA ARG A 293 23.43 -2.08 7.49
C ARG A 293 23.88 -1.05 6.47
N VAL A 294 25.13 -1.19 6.03
CA VAL A 294 25.74 -0.37 4.98
C VAL A 294 26.13 -1.30 3.84
N HIS A 295 25.81 -0.90 2.62
CA HIS A 295 26.19 -1.60 1.41
C HIS A 295 26.80 -0.63 0.39
N ASN A 296 27.99 -0.94 -0.14
CA ASN A 296 28.76 -0.07 -1.04
C ASN A 296 28.86 1.40 -0.56
N GLY A 297 29.07 1.58 0.75
CA GLY A 297 29.19 2.91 1.37
C GLY A 297 27.88 3.66 1.57
N SER A 298 26.73 3.07 1.24
CA SER A 298 25.39 3.65 1.45
C SER A 298 24.64 2.90 2.55
N SER A 299 24.04 3.63 3.50
CA SER A 299 23.15 3.03 4.49
C SER A 299 21.87 2.51 3.85
N LEU A 300 21.43 1.33 4.26
CA LEU A 300 20.15 0.78 3.82
C LEU A 300 19.01 1.38 4.65
N VAL A 301 17.95 1.80 3.95
CA VAL A 301 16.72 2.36 4.53
C VAL A 301 15.52 1.53 4.08
N ALA A 302 14.33 1.80 4.64
CA ALA A 302 13.09 1.09 4.30
C ALA A 302 12.77 1.05 2.80
N THR A 303 13.23 2.05 2.03
CA THR A 303 13.02 2.15 0.58
C THR A 303 14.19 1.61 -0.25
N SER A 304 15.26 1.13 0.39
CA SER A 304 16.40 0.51 -0.29
C SER A 304 15.99 -0.82 -0.92
N VAL A 305 15.85 -0.80 -2.23
CA VAL A 305 15.75 -1.96 -3.14
C VAL A 305 16.73 -1.70 -4.28
N GLY A 306 17.25 -2.71 -4.96
CA GLY A 306 18.29 -2.47 -5.96
C GLY A 306 19.39 -3.51 -6.04
N GLU A 307 20.28 -3.30 -7.00
CA GLU A 307 21.51 -4.06 -7.26
C GLU A 307 22.51 -3.87 -6.11
N HIS A 308 22.30 -4.63 -5.03
CA HIS A 308 23.23 -4.81 -3.94
C HIS A 308 24.07 -6.10 -4.09
N CYS A 309 23.92 -6.83 -5.20
CA CYS A 309 24.72 -8.00 -5.52
C CYS A 309 24.89 -8.17 -7.04
N ASP A 310 25.87 -8.99 -7.46
CA ASP A 310 26.09 -9.30 -8.87
C ASP A 310 24.96 -10.20 -9.40
N SER A 311 24.77 -10.14 -10.72
CA SER A 311 23.94 -11.01 -11.52
C SER A 311 24.46 -12.44 -11.69
N SER A 312 25.72 -12.72 -11.34
CA SER A 312 26.32 -14.06 -11.41
C SER A 312 26.49 -14.71 -10.04
N LEU A 313 26.30 -16.03 -10.00
CA LEU A 313 26.73 -16.87 -8.88
C LEU A 313 28.10 -17.45 -9.22
N ASP A 314 29.06 -17.30 -8.31
CA ASP A 314 30.42 -17.81 -8.49
C ASP A 314 30.57 -19.31 -8.15
N VAL A 315 29.52 -19.92 -7.58
CA VAL A 315 29.50 -21.32 -7.14
C VAL A 315 28.14 -21.97 -7.43
N ASP A 316 28.17 -23.27 -7.75
CA ASP A 316 26.96 -24.09 -7.82
C ASP A 316 26.36 -24.24 -6.42
N VAL A 317 25.11 -23.81 -6.25
CA VAL A 317 24.36 -23.94 -5.00
C VAL A 317 23.37 -25.08 -5.18
N SER A 318 23.59 -26.20 -4.49
CA SER A 318 22.65 -27.32 -4.45
C SER A 318 22.05 -27.45 -3.06
N ILE A 319 20.76 -27.74 -3.01
CA ILE A 319 20.09 -28.22 -1.80
C ILE A 319 20.10 -29.75 -1.92
N GLU A 320 20.61 -30.44 -0.91
CA GLU A 320 20.48 -31.89 -0.82
C GLU A 320 18.99 -32.24 -0.63
N ALA A 321 18.34 -32.67 -1.71
CA ALA A 321 16.97 -33.13 -1.66
C ALA A 321 16.94 -34.49 -0.95
N ASN A 322 16.24 -34.55 0.18
CA ASN A 322 15.89 -35.82 0.80
C ASN A 322 14.49 -36.21 0.33
N ASP A 323 14.32 -37.47 -0.06
CA ASP A 323 12.99 -38.03 -0.35
C ASP A 323 12.14 -37.94 0.92
N ALA A 324 11.20 -36.99 0.94
CA ALA A 324 10.28 -36.85 2.05
C ALA A 324 9.29 -38.02 2.00
N THR A 325 9.35 -38.90 3.01
CA THR A 325 8.32 -39.93 3.18
C THR A 325 7.02 -39.24 3.60
N PRO A 326 5.89 -39.44 2.89
CA PRO A 326 4.61 -38.87 3.31
C PRO A 326 4.26 -39.33 4.73
N THR A 327 4.02 -38.39 5.62
CA THR A 327 3.58 -38.69 6.99
C THR A 327 2.07 -38.60 7.09
N ALA A 328 1.50 -39.28 8.09
CA ALA A 328 0.09 -39.08 8.43
C ALA A 328 -0.14 -37.63 8.84
N THR A 329 -1.25 -37.06 8.39
CA THR A 329 -1.62 -35.69 8.72
C THR A 329 -1.70 -35.47 10.23
N ALA A 330 -0.95 -34.48 10.72
CA ALA A 330 -0.97 -34.09 12.13
C ALA A 330 -2.37 -33.61 12.56
N ALA A 331 -2.65 -33.68 13.87
CA ALA A 331 -3.93 -33.27 14.44
C ALA A 331 -4.30 -31.83 14.05
N VAL A 332 -5.60 -31.61 13.85
CA VAL A 332 -6.21 -30.30 13.63
C VAL A 332 -6.70 -29.78 14.97
N THR A 333 -6.32 -28.56 15.33
CA THR A 333 -6.72 -27.92 16.59
C THR A 333 -8.25 -27.92 16.74
N ASP A 334 -8.73 -28.26 17.93
CA ASP A 334 -10.15 -28.32 18.29
C ASP A 334 -11.02 -29.28 17.44
N CYS A 335 -10.40 -30.26 16.77
CA CYS A 335 -11.10 -31.26 15.97
C CYS A 335 -10.74 -32.70 16.40
N VAL A 336 -11.76 -33.52 16.65
CA VAL A 336 -11.61 -34.94 17.01
C VAL A 336 -12.16 -35.80 15.87
N ALA A 337 -11.27 -36.41 15.10
CA ALA A 337 -11.66 -37.18 13.93
C ALA A 337 -12.46 -38.45 14.32
N SER A 338 -13.47 -38.78 13.51
CA SER A 338 -14.22 -40.04 13.59
C SER A 338 -14.69 -40.45 12.18
N ASP A 339 -15.31 -41.62 12.05
CA ASP A 339 -15.78 -42.14 10.75
C ASP A 339 -16.65 -41.16 9.96
N ASN A 340 -17.44 -40.33 10.67
CA ASN A 340 -18.34 -39.34 10.06
C ASN A 340 -17.93 -37.90 10.38
N HIS A 341 -16.73 -37.69 10.91
CA HIS A 341 -16.18 -36.37 11.23
C HIS A 341 -14.73 -36.29 10.78
N LEU A 342 -14.52 -35.73 9.59
CA LEU A 342 -13.20 -35.62 8.98
C LEU A 342 -12.55 -34.30 9.40
N CYS A 343 -11.44 -34.40 10.13
CA CYS A 343 -10.62 -33.24 10.46
C CYS A 343 -9.66 -32.95 9.33
N MET A 344 -9.72 -31.75 8.75
CA MET A 344 -8.92 -31.39 7.58
C MET A 344 -8.16 -30.08 7.74
N LYS A 345 -7.04 -29.96 7.03
CA LYS A 345 -6.26 -28.72 6.86
C LYS A 345 -5.72 -28.62 5.44
N VAL A 346 -5.16 -27.47 5.07
CA VAL A 346 -4.41 -27.31 3.82
C VAL A 346 -2.92 -27.34 4.12
N ASN A 347 -2.18 -28.21 3.44
CA ASN A 347 -0.73 -28.17 3.41
C ASN A 347 -0.25 -27.25 2.29
N LEU A 348 0.14 -26.03 2.66
CA LEU A 348 0.60 -24.98 1.74
C LEU A 348 1.89 -25.31 0.97
N HIS A 349 2.63 -26.33 1.41
CA HIS A 349 3.85 -26.77 0.72
C HIS A 349 3.60 -27.92 -0.26
N SER A 350 2.37 -28.42 -0.33
CA SER A 350 1.99 -29.48 -1.26
C SER A 350 1.31 -28.88 -2.49
N GLY A 351 2.06 -28.73 -3.59
CA GLY A 351 1.56 -28.09 -4.82
C GLY A 351 1.55 -26.56 -4.77
N GLU A 352 1.15 -25.91 -5.87
CA GLU A 352 1.19 -24.45 -6.02
C GLU A 352 0.25 -23.71 -5.05
N SER A 353 -0.96 -24.24 -4.83
CA SER A 353 -1.97 -23.63 -3.95
C SER A 353 -2.13 -24.35 -2.61
N GLY A 354 -1.30 -25.36 -2.36
CA GLY A 354 -1.52 -26.32 -1.29
C GLY A 354 -2.54 -27.41 -1.66
N TYR A 355 -2.54 -28.49 -0.87
CA TYR A 355 -3.49 -29.59 -0.98
C TYR A 355 -4.12 -29.90 0.37
N TYR A 356 -5.31 -30.50 0.35
CA TYR A 356 -5.99 -30.91 1.57
C TYR A 356 -5.26 -32.05 2.26
N GLU A 357 -5.32 -32.09 3.58
CA GLU A 357 -4.78 -33.17 4.39
C GLU A 357 -5.84 -33.52 5.43
N PHE A 358 -6.03 -34.81 5.70
CA PHE A 358 -7.06 -35.30 6.62
C PHE A 358 -6.42 -36.12 7.75
N VAL A 359 -6.77 -35.82 9.01
CA VAL A 359 -6.25 -36.54 10.17
C VAL A 359 -6.54 -38.04 10.04
N GLY A 360 -5.50 -38.86 10.19
CA GLY A 360 -5.60 -40.33 10.04
C GLY A 360 -5.36 -40.83 8.61
N TYR A 361 -5.25 -39.93 7.63
CA TYR A 361 -4.88 -40.25 6.26
C TYR A 361 -3.44 -39.81 5.97
N THR A 362 -2.82 -40.43 4.97
CA THR A 362 -1.40 -40.19 4.61
C THR A 362 -1.31 -39.42 3.31
N GLY A 363 -0.59 -38.30 3.37
CA GLY A 363 -0.28 -37.48 2.19
C GLY A 363 -1.33 -36.41 1.86
N PRO A 364 -0.98 -35.51 0.92
CA PRO A 364 -1.87 -34.48 0.42
C PRO A 364 -2.91 -35.04 -0.54
N SER A 365 -4.16 -34.57 -0.40
CA SER A 365 -5.37 -35.03 -1.08
C SER A 365 -5.45 -36.56 -1.15
N PRO A 366 -5.49 -37.23 0.03
CA PRO A 366 -5.37 -38.67 0.17
C PRO A 366 -6.53 -39.47 -0.43
#